data_AF-A0A520DV16-F1
#
_entry.id   AF-A0A520DV16-F1
#
_cell.length_a   1.000
_cell.length_b   1.000
_cell.length_c   1.000
_cell.angle_alpha   90.00
_cell.angle_beta   90.00
_cell.angle_gamma   90.00
#
_symmetry.space_group_name_H-M   'P 1'
#
loop_
_entity.id
_entity.type
_entity.pdbx_description
1 polymer ?
#
loop_
_entity_poly.entity_id
_entity_poly.type
_entity_poly.pdbx_seq_one_letter_code
_entity_poly.pdbx_strand_id
1 'polypeptide(L)'
;MIDEVKDQKTSDVIITGATGFVGKNLLPYLNSYDIKVNNIDRKDFVNQKWDFSKTNAIIHLAGKAHDLKKTSNPTEYYEVNFELTKKLYNAFLESDSKKFIFI
;
A
#
# COMPACT_ATOMS: atom_id res chain seq x y z
N MET A 1 -41.65 7.49 3.18
CA MET A 1 -40.79 7.86 2.04
C MET A 1 -39.69 8.74 2.61
N ILE A 2 -38.63 8.12 3.14
CA ILE A 2 -37.39 8.80 3.51
C ILE A 2 -36.31 7.88 2.98
N ASP A 3 -36.00 8.05 1.70
CA ASP A 3 -34.90 7.38 1.04
C ASP A 3 -33.59 8.11 1.33
N GLU A 4 -32.52 7.33 1.30
CA GLU A 4 -31.10 7.70 1.24
C GLU A 4 -30.40 8.10 2.54
N VAL A 5 -30.13 7.09 3.38
CA VAL A 5 -28.77 6.99 3.94
C VAL A 5 -27.88 6.58 2.76
N LYS A 6 -27.24 7.54 2.10
CA LYS A 6 -26.09 7.23 1.25
C LYS A 6 -25.03 6.67 2.18
N ASP A 7 -24.95 5.35 2.22
CA ASP A 7 -23.76 4.64 2.68
C ASP A 7 -22.67 5.04 1.68
N GLN A 8 -22.02 6.18 1.94
CA GLN A 8 -20.86 6.60 1.17
C GLN A 8 -19.85 5.50 1.41
N LYS A 9 -19.70 4.63 0.42
CA LYS A 9 -18.69 3.59 0.39
C LYS A 9 -17.35 4.29 0.49
N THR A 10 -16.85 4.45 1.72
CA THR A 10 -15.54 5.05 1.97
C THR A 10 -14.55 4.23 1.17
N SER A 11 -13.83 4.90 0.26
CA SER A 11 -12.81 4.23 -0.51
C SER A 11 -11.63 4.00 0.43
N ASP A 12 -11.55 2.78 0.96
CA ASP A 12 -10.49 2.37 1.86
C ASP A 12 -9.30 1.93 0.99
N VAL A 13 -8.20 2.66 1.11
CA VAL A 13 -6.96 2.43 0.38
C VAL A 13 -5.91 1.94 1.35
N ILE A 14 -5.20 0.88 0.97
CA ILE A 14 -3.98 0.48 1.66
C ILE A 14 -2.79 1.10 0.95
N ILE A 15 -1.84 1.61 1.73
CA ILE A 15 -0.58 2.13 1.21
C ILE A 15 0.58 1.45 1.92
N THR A 16 1.62 1.11 1.18
CA THR A 16 2.94 0.77 1.75
C THR A 16 3.90 1.91 1.43
N GLY A 17 4.93 2.13 2.25
CA GLY A 17 5.92 3.17 1.97
C GLY A 17 5.38 4.60 2.15
N ALA A 18 4.31 4.78 2.94
CA ALA A 18 3.67 6.09 3.16
C ALA A 18 4.62 7.17 3.71
N THR A 19 5.63 6.78 4.47
CA THR A 19 6.61 7.71 5.05
C THR A 19 7.76 8.05 4.09
N GLY A 20 7.81 7.41 2.91
CA GLY A 20 8.78 7.69 1.85
C GLY A 20 8.48 9.01 1.13
N PHE A 21 9.35 9.37 0.18
CA PHE A 21 9.21 10.62 -0.57
C PHE A 21 7.86 10.73 -1.28
N VAL A 22 7.46 9.71 -2.06
CA VAL A 22 6.19 9.70 -2.78
C VAL A 22 5.01 9.67 -1.81
N GLY A 23 5.04 8.78 -0.83
CA GLY A 23 3.96 8.61 0.15
C GLY A 23 3.62 9.89 0.93
N LYS A 24 4.65 10.63 1.39
CA LYS A 24 4.47 11.90 2.12
C LYS A 24 3.79 12.98 1.29
N ASN A 25 3.98 12.97 -0.03
CA ASN A 25 3.33 13.92 -0.93
C ASN A 25 1.94 13.45 -1.39
N LEU A 26 1.74 12.13 -1.51
CA LEU A 26 0.47 11.55 -1.93
C LEU A 26 -0.59 11.56 -0.83
N LEU A 27 -0.21 11.30 0.43
CA LEU A 27 -1.16 11.22 1.55
C LEU A 27 -2.03 12.48 1.73
N PRO A 28 -1.48 13.72 1.74
CA PRO A 28 -2.29 14.92 1.84
C PRO A 28 -3.30 15.06 0.69
N TYR A 29 -2.90 14.65 -0.51
CA TYR A 29 -3.77 14.68 -1.68
C TYR A 29 -4.93 13.69 -1.52
N LEU A 30 -4.67 12.43 -1.15
CA LEU A 30 -5.74 11.44 -0.90
C LEU A 30 -6.69 11.91 0.21
N ASN A 31 -6.16 12.47 1.29
CA ASN A 31 -6.96 13.00 2.39
C ASN A 31 -7.86 14.17 1.94
N SER A 32 -7.43 15.02 1.00
CA SER A 32 -8.27 16.09 0.46
C SER A 32 -9.46 15.62 -0.38
N TYR A 33 -9.50 14.33 -0.73
CA TYR A 33 -10.63 13.67 -1.40
C TYR A 33 -11.42 12.74 -0.46
N ASP A 34 -11.24 12.88 0.86
CA ASP A 34 -11.89 12.04 1.88
C ASP A 34 -11.63 10.52 1.69
N ILE A 35 -10.49 10.18 1.08
CA ILE A 35 -10.05 8.79 0.92
C ILE A 35 -9.40 8.34 2.22
N LYS A 36 -9.95 7.30 2.84
CA LYS A 36 -9.38 6.72 4.05
C LYS A 36 -8.17 5.86 3.69
N VAL A 37 -7.03 6.17 4.29
CA VAL A 37 -5.78 5.47 4.01
C VAL A 37 -5.31 4.67 5.23
N ASN A 38 -5.14 3.36 5.05
CA ASN A 38 -4.51 2.47 6.02
C ASN A 38 -3.06 2.21 5.58
N ASN A 39 -2.08 2.66 6.37
CA ASN A 39 -0.68 2.42 6.08
C ASN A 39 -0.22 1.06 6.64
N ILE A 40 0.39 0.25 5.80
CA ILE A 40 1.19 -0.90 6.22
C ILE A 40 2.61 -0.39 6.49
N ASP A 41 3.00 -0.40 7.76
CA ASP A 41 4.35 -0.02 8.14
C ASP A 41 5.39 -1.06 7.69
N ARG A 42 6.67 -0.70 7.81
CA ARG A 42 7.76 -1.59 7.37
C ARG A 42 7.75 -2.94 8.09
N LYS A 43 7.41 -2.96 9.39
CA LYS A 43 7.43 -4.17 10.21
C LYS A 43 6.32 -5.11 9.78
N ASP A 44 5.11 -4.61 9.58
CA ASP A 44 3.97 -5.40 9.12
C ASP A 44 4.12 -5.81 7.66
N PHE A 45 4.77 -4.98 6.84
CA PHE A 45 5.15 -5.34 5.47
C PHE A 45 6.06 -6.57 5.44
N VAL A 46 7.17 -6.54 6.20
CA VAL A 46 8.14 -7.65 6.24
C VAL A 46 7.55 -8.91 6.88
N ASN A 47 6.71 -8.76 7.91
CA ASN A 47 6.06 -9.88 8.59
C ASN A 47 4.82 -10.40 7.86
N GLN A 48 4.50 -9.86 6.67
CA GLN A 48 3.35 -10.28 5.85
C GLN A 48 2.01 -10.20 6.61
N LYS A 49 1.87 -9.21 7.49
CA LYS A 49 0.64 -8.98 8.27
C LYS A 49 -0.23 -7.97 7.53
N TRP A 50 -0.97 -8.45 6.54
CA TRP A 50 -1.80 -7.60 5.68
C TRP A 50 -3.26 -8.04 5.76
N ASP A 51 -4.16 -7.09 6.02
CA ASP A 51 -5.61 -7.34 6.01
C ASP A 51 -6.25 -6.53 4.89
N PHE A 52 -6.75 -7.22 3.87
CA PHE A 52 -7.38 -6.62 2.70
C PHE A 52 -8.92 -6.75 2.71
N SER A 53 -9.51 -7.25 3.81
CA SER A 53 -10.94 -7.60 3.90
C SER A 53 -11.92 -6.44 3.65
N LYS A 54 -11.44 -5.19 3.70
CA LYS A 54 -12.25 -3.98 3.48
C LYS A 54 -11.58 -2.95 2.57
N THR A 55 -10.65 -3.38 1.72
CA THR A 55 -9.85 -2.46 0.88
C THR A 55 -10.35 -2.44 -0.56
N ASN A 56 -10.42 -1.26 -1.17
CA ASN A 56 -10.78 -1.12 -2.59
C ASN A 56 -9.55 -1.07 -3.50
N ALA A 57 -8.45 -0.49 -3.01
CA ALA A 57 -7.21 -0.36 -3.76
C ALA A 57 -5.98 -0.48 -2.86
N ILE A 58 -4.91 -1.04 -3.42
CA ILE A 58 -3.59 -1.11 -2.79
C ILE A 58 -2.63 -0.24 -3.60
N ILE A 59 -1.94 0.65 -2.92
CA ILE A 59 -0.88 1.51 -3.46
C ILE A 59 0.45 1.04 -2.87
N HIS A 60 1.25 0.36 -3.67
CA HIS A 60 2.54 -0.16 -3.27
C HIS A 60 3.66 0.84 -3.63
N LEU A 61 4.15 1.58 -2.63
CA LEU A 61 5.27 2.52 -2.76
C LEU A 61 6.49 2.09 -1.92
N ALA A 62 6.37 1.01 -1.14
CA ALA A 62 7.49 0.50 -0.37
C ALA A 62 8.49 -0.17 -1.31
N GLY A 63 9.63 0.48 -1.49
CA GLY A 63 10.78 -0.10 -2.16
C GLY A 63 12.05 0.22 -1.39
N LYS A 64 13.00 -0.70 -1.43
CA LYS A 64 14.36 -0.42 -0.99
C LYS A 64 15.09 0.24 -2.15
N ALA A 65 15.38 1.54 -2.05
CA ALA A 65 16.20 2.22 -3.04
C ALA A 65 17.65 1.75 -2.95
N HIS A 66 18.33 1.61 -4.08
CA HIS A 66 19.77 1.39 -4.09
C HIS A 66 20.44 2.59 -3.41
N ASP A 67 21.21 2.31 -2.37
CA ASP A 67 21.99 3.32 -1.69
C ASP A 67 23.01 3.88 -2.71
N LEU A 68 23.00 5.19 -2.96
CA LEU A 68 24.03 5.86 -3.76
C LEU A 68 25.44 5.61 -3.18
N LYS A 69 25.52 5.11 -1.95
CA LYS A 69 26.74 4.74 -1.23
C LYS A 69 27.20 3.27 -1.42
N LYS A 70 26.58 2.48 -2.31
CA LYS A 70 26.94 1.07 -2.62
C LYS A 70 26.87 0.10 -1.42
N THR A 71 26.16 0.45 -0.36
CA THR A 71 26.07 -0.31 0.90
C THR A 71 24.85 -1.22 1.00
N SER A 72 23.93 -1.16 0.04
CA SER A 72 22.74 -2.01 0.04
C SER A 72 23.09 -3.46 -0.32
N ASN A 73 22.81 -4.40 0.60
CA ASN A 73 22.91 -5.82 0.34
C ASN A 73 22.01 -6.22 -0.84
N PRO A 74 22.57 -6.72 -1.96
CA PRO A 74 21.79 -7.12 -3.14
C PRO A 74 20.67 -8.12 -2.83
N THR A 75 20.91 -9.02 -1.88
CA THR A 75 19.91 -10.00 -1.43
C THR A 75 18.71 -9.32 -0.78
N GLU A 76 18.94 -8.31 0.05
CA GLU A 76 17.85 -7.61 0.74
C GLU A 76 17.08 -6.68 -0.21
N TYR A 77 17.77 -6.08 -1.19
CA TYR A 77 17.12 -5.34 -2.28
C TYR A 77 16.18 -6.27 -3.07
N TYR A 78 16.67 -7.45 -3.45
CA TYR A 78 15.87 -8.44 -4.17
C TYR A 78 14.69 -8.95 -3.33
N GLU A 79 14.92 -9.33 -2.07
CA GLU A 79 13.87 -9.83 -1.19
C GLU A 79 12.74 -8.80 -1.01
N VAL A 80 13.09 -7.53 -0.78
CA VAL A 80 12.08 -6.48 -0.56
C VAL A 80 11.36 -6.10 -1.84
N ASN A 81 12.09 -5.85 -2.93
CA ASN A 81 11.50 -5.27 -4.15
C ASN A 81 10.88 -6.32 -5.07
N PHE A 82 11.27 -7.59 -4.96
CA PHE A 82 10.74 -8.67 -5.79
C PHE A 82 9.91 -9.66 -4.98
N GLU A 83 10.50 -10.36 -4.00
CA GLU A 83 9.80 -11.45 -3.30
C GLU A 83 8.64 -10.95 -2.43
N LEU A 84 8.85 -9.91 -1.62
CA LEU A 84 7.77 -9.31 -0.82
C LEU A 84 6.71 -8.63 -1.70
N THR A 85 7.11 -7.95 -2.78
CA THR A 85 6.19 -7.38 -3.76
C THR A 85 5.30 -8.44 -4.39
N LYS A 86 5.88 -9.57 -4.80
CA LYS A 86 5.15 -10.72 -5.37
C LYS A 86 4.16 -11.29 -4.37
N LYS A 87 4.56 -11.46 -3.10
CA LYS A 87 3.68 -11.93 -2.02
C LYS A 87 2.52 -10.95 -1.81
N LEU A 88 2.80 -9.63 -1.78
CA LEU A 88 1.77 -8.59 -1.66
C LEU A 88 0.77 -8.64 -2.81
N TYR A 89 1.25 -8.84 -4.03
CA TYR A 89 0.41 -8.97 -5.22
C TYR A 89 -0.44 -10.25 -5.20
N ASN A 90 0.11 -11.38 -4.75
CA ASN A 90 -0.68 -12.60 -4.59
C ASN A 90 -1.80 -12.42 -3.56
N ALA A 91 -1.50 -11.79 -2.42
CA ALA A 91 -2.52 -11.45 -1.42
C ALA A 91 -3.58 -10.49 -1.98
N PHE A 92 -3.20 -9.56 -2.87
CA PHE A 92 -4.14 -8.71 -3.60
C PHE A 92 -5.09 -9.55 -4.49
N LEU A 93 -4.56 -10.51 -5.25
CA LEU A 93 -5.35 -11.38 -6.14
C LEU A 93 -6.36 -12.25 -5.38
N GLU A 94 -6.04 -12.61 -4.14
CA GLU A 94 -6.91 -13.37 -3.24
C GLU A 94 -7.97 -12.50 -2.53
N SER A 95 -7.87 -11.17 -2.65
CA SER A 95 -8.77 -10.22 -2.00
C SER A 95 -9.89 -9.72 -2.91
N ASP A 96 -10.88 -9.05 -2.33
CA ASP A 96 -11.93 -8.35 -3.09
C ASP A 96 -11.48 -6.99 -3.66
N SER A 97 -10.25 -6.56 -3.39
CA SER A 97 -9.67 -5.30 -3.88
C SER A 97 -9.73 -5.24 -5.41
N LYS A 98 -9.96 -4.05 -5.97
CA LYS A 98 -10.17 -3.88 -7.42
C LYS A 98 -9.01 -3.22 -8.15
N LYS A 99 -8.09 -2.57 -7.43
CA LYS A 99 -6.96 -1.87 -8.03
C LYS A 99 -5.67 -2.15 -7.26
N PHE A 100 -4.60 -2.38 -8.01
CA PHE A 100 -3.25 -2.46 -7.49
C PHE A 100 -2.39 -1.46 -8.26
N ILE A 101 -1.80 -0.49 -7.57
CA ILE A 101 -0.93 0.53 -8.14
C ILE A 101 0.48 0.26 -7.62
N PHE A 102 1.42 0.08 -8.54
CA PHE A 102 2.82 -0.22 -8.24
C PHE A 102 3.72 0.87 -8.80
N ILE A 103 4.66 1.36 -7.99
CA ILE A 103 5.66 2.36 -8.36
C ILE A 103 7.05 1.87 -7.98
#